data_AF-A0A6M8Z0K4-F1
#
_entry.id   AF-A0A6M8Z0K4-F1
#
_cell.length_a   1.000
_cell.length_b   1.000
_cell.length_c   1.000
_cell.angle_alpha   90.00
_cell.angle_beta   90.00
_cell.angle_gamma   90.00
#
_symmetry.space_group_name_H-M   'P 1'
#
loop_
_entity.id
_entity.type
_entity.pdbx_description
1 polymer ?
#
loop_
_entity_poly.entity_id
_entity_poly.type
_entity_poly.pdbx_seq_one_letter_code
_entity_poly.pdbx_strand_id
1 'polypeptide(L)'
;MKRPVTGKDFMIVNMGPHHPSMHGVLRLIVTLDGEDVVDCEPILGYLHRGMEKIAENRAIIQYLPYVTRWDYLATMFTEAITVNGPEQLGNIQVPKRASYIRVIMLELSRIASHLLWLGPFMADIGAQTPFFYIFREREFIYDLFEAATGMRMMHNFFRIGGIAADLPYGWVDKCLDFCDYFLTEVVEYQKLITRNPIFLERVEGVGIIGGEEAINWGLSGPMLRASGIPWDLRKVDRYESYDEFEWEIQWQKQGDSLARYLVRLSEMTESIKIIQQALEGLPGGPYENLESRGFDKKRNPEWNDFEYRFISKKTSPTFELSKQELYVRVEAPKGELGIFLIGDQSGFPWRWKIRPPGFINLQILPELVKRMKLADIMTILGSIDIIMGEVDR
;
A
#
# COMPACT_ATOMS: atom_id res chain seq x y z
N MET A 1 -35.24 11.16 -51.85
CA MET A 1 -35.09 11.18 -50.38
C MET A 1 -33.85 10.39 -50.00
N LYS A 2 -32.73 11.06 -49.71
CA LYS A 2 -31.55 10.42 -49.11
C LYS A 2 -31.87 10.19 -47.64
N ARG A 3 -31.76 8.95 -47.16
CA ARG A 3 -31.83 8.65 -45.72
C ARG A 3 -30.79 9.53 -45.00
N PRO A 4 -31.11 10.21 -43.90
CA PRO A 4 -30.09 10.90 -43.12
C PRO A 4 -29.13 9.83 -42.61
N VAL A 5 -27.85 9.99 -42.91
CA VAL A 5 -26.79 9.23 -42.25
C VAL A 5 -26.77 9.79 -40.83
N THR A 6 -27.39 9.07 -39.89
CA THR A 6 -27.26 9.34 -38.46
C THR A 6 -25.81 9.06 -38.07
N GLY A 7 -24.94 10.06 -38.25
CA GLY A 7 -23.71 10.12 -37.48
C GLY A 7 -24.13 10.18 -36.01
N LYS A 8 -23.71 9.22 -35.20
CA LYS A 8 -23.84 9.36 -33.75
C LYS A 8 -22.93 10.51 -33.35
N ASP A 9 -23.51 11.63 -32.93
CA ASP A 9 -22.76 12.74 -32.37
C ASP A 9 -22.33 12.34 -30.95
N PHE A 10 -21.13 11.80 -30.83
CA PHE A 10 -20.56 11.45 -29.53
C PHE A 10 -20.22 12.72 -28.75
N MET A 11 -20.56 12.74 -27.47
CA MET A 11 -20.22 13.84 -26.56
C MET A 11 -18.93 13.52 -25.83
N ILE A 12 -17.92 14.38 -25.98
CA ILE A 12 -16.66 14.25 -25.26
C ILE A 12 -16.75 15.08 -23.98
N VAL A 13 -16.67 14.41 -22.82
CA VAL A 13 -16.67 15.03 -21.51
C VAL A 13 -15.29 14.93 -20.90
N ASN A 14 -14.74 16.08 -20.52
CA ASN A 14 -13.50 16.14 -19.79
C ASN A 14 -13.80 16.17 -18.28
N MET A 15 -13.52 15.07 -17.59
CA MET A 15 -13.72 14.93 -16.16
C MET A 15 -12.40 15.08 -15.43
N GLY A 16 -12.25 16.12 -14.60
CA GLY A 16 -10.97 16.50 -13.99
C GLY A 16 -10.31 17.72 -14.66
N PRO A 17 -9.12 18.15 -14.22
CA PRO A 17 -8.17 17.45 -13.34
C PRO A 17 -8.45 17.60 -11.85
N HIS A 18 -9.25 18.60 -11.43
CA HIS A 18 -9.52 18.87 -10.02
C HIS A 18 -10.58 17.96 -9.39
N HIS A 19 -11.51 17.45 -10.19
CA HIS A 19 -12.54 16.54 -9.68
C HIS A 19 -13.02 15.56 -10.76
N PRO A 20 -12.61 14.29 -10.64
CA PRO A 20 -13.51 13.18 -10.93
C PRO A 20 -14.11 12.63 -9.63
N SER A 21 -13.35 12.59 -8.52
CA SER A 21 -13.73 12.04 -7.20
C SER A 21 -12.68 12.39 -6.13
N MET A 22 -12.83 11.88 -4.91
CA MET A 22 -11.89 12.12 -3.78
C MET A 22 -10.47 11.53 -3.96
N HIS A 23 -10.19 10.83 -5.06
CA HIS A 23 -8.94 10.08 -5.30
C HIS A 23 -7.75 10.91 -5.84
N GLY A 24 -7.80 12.23 -5.72
CA GLY A 24 -6.73 13.15 -6.11
C GLY A 24 -6.88 13.71 -7.52
N VAL A 25 -5.76 14.03 -8.17
CA VAL A 25 -5.72 14.72 -9.46
C VAL A 25 -5.67 13.71 -10.60
N LEU A 26 -6.83 13.36 -11.14
CA LEU A 26 -6.98 12.50 -12.32
C LEU A 26 -7.80 13.23 -13.36
N ARG A 27 -7.43 13.08 -14.63
CA ARG A 27 -8.23 13.59 -15.76
C ARG A 27 -8.66 12.43 -16.63
N LEU A 28 -9.97 12.28 -16.81
CA LEU A 28 -10.57 11.27 -17.68
C LEU A 28 -11.25 11.99 -18.84
N ILE A 29 -10.82 11.72 -20.07
CA ILE A 29 -11.56 12.11 -21.27
C ILE A 29 -12.51 10.97 -21.60
N VAL A 30 -13.80 11.20 -21.39
CA VAL A 30 -14.84 10.18 -21.58
C VAL A 30 -15.64 10.52 -22.83
N THR A 31 -15.76 9.57 -23.74
CA THR A 31 -16.61 9.67 -24.92
C THR A 31 -17.95 8.99 -24.63
N LEU A 32 -19.03 9.75 -24.67
CA LEU A 32 -20.38 9.32 -24.30
C LEU A 32 -21.30 9.23 -25.52
N ASP A 33 -22.17 8.22 -25.52
CA ASP A 33 -23.36 8.12 -26.35
C ASP A 33 -24.59 8.25 -25.44
N GLY A 34 -25.01 9.49 -25.19
CA GLY A 34 -26.00 9.80 -24.15
C GLY A 34 -25.42 9.56 -22.74
N GLU A 35 -25.91 8.52 -22.07
CA GLU A 35 -25.44 8.12 -20.72
C GLU A 35 -24.41 6.98 -20.75
N ASP A 36 -24.30 6.28 -21.88
CA ASP A 36 -23.44 5.10 -22.02
C ASP A 36 -22.04 5.53 -22.42
N VAL A 37 -21.05 4.97 -21.74
CA VAL A 37 -19.65 5.25 -22.03
C VAL A 37 -19.16 4.38 -23.18
N VAL A 38 -18.66 5.03 -24.24
CA VAL A 38 -18.10 4.35 -25.42
C VAL A 38 -16.61 4.13 -25.26
N ASP A 39 -15.91 5.16 -24.78
CA ASP A 39 -14.45 5.13 -24.60
C ASP A 39 -14.03 6.03 -23.43
N CYS A 40 -12.90 5.69 -22.82
CA CYS A 40 -12.33 6.44 -21.69
C CYS A 40 -10.81 6.48 -21.79
N GLU A 41 -10.26 7.68 -21.90
CA GLU A 41 -8.82 7.92 -21.92
C GLU A 41 -8.38 8.56 -20.59
N PRO A 42 -7.68 7.81 -19.71
CA PRO A 42 -7.09 8.38 -18.50
C PRO A 42 -5.79 9.11 -18.82
N ILE A 43 -5.76 10.41 -18.54
CA ILE A 43 -4.57 11.25 -18.62
C ILE A 43 -3.91 11.31 -17.25
N LEU A 44 -2.69 10.80 -17.19
CA LEU A 44 -1.84 10.68 -16.01
C LEU A 44 -0.67 11.68 -16.06
N GLY A 45 0.08 11.80 -14.96
CA GLY A 45 1.31 12.59 -14.88
C GLY A 45 1.17 13.96 -14.22
N TYR A 46 -0.01 14.31 -13.70
CA TYR A 46 -0.20 15.58 -12.99
C TYR A 46 0.56 15.66 -11.66
N LEU A 47 0.85 14.51 -11.04
CA LEU A 47 1.61 14.41 -9.79
C LEU A 47 2.99 13.77 -9.99
N HIS A 48 3.52 13.78 -11.21
CA HIS A 48 4.85 13.26 -11.52
C HIS A 48 5.93 14.11 -10.86
N ARG A 49 6.76 13.48 -10.01
CA ARG A 49 7.79 14.17 -9.22
C ARG A 49 9.21 13.67 -9.53
N GLY A 50 9.35 12.76 -10.49
CA GLY A 50 10.64 12.21 -10.87
C GLY A 50 11.27 11.38 -9.76
N MET A 51 10.47 10.63 -9.00
CA MET A 51 10.92 9.89 -7.81
C MET A 51 12.03 8.89 -8.15
N GLU A 52 11.93 8.21 -9.30
CA GLU A 52 12.95 7.27 -9.80
C GLU A 52 14.29 7.98 -10.06
N LYS A 53 14.26 9.23 -10.54
CA LYS A 53 15.48 10.01 -10.80
C LYS A 53 16.11 10.57 -9.52
N ILE A 54 15.28 10.89 -8.52
CA ILE A 54 15.75 11.32 -7.20
C ILE A 54 16.47 10.16 -6.50
N ALA A 55 15.98 8.93 -6.65
CA ALA A 55 16.60 7.73 -6.10
C ALA A 55 18.05 7.55 -6.61
N GLU A 56 18.27 7.73 -7.92
CA GLU A 56 19.60 7.60 -8.55
C GLU A 56 20.63 8.61 -8.02
N ASN A 57 20.19 9.73 -7.44
CA ASN A 57 21.07 10.81 -6.96
C ASN A 57 21.20 10.86 -5.42
N ARG A 58 20.58 9.93 -4.69
CA ARG A 58 20.53 9.95 -3.22
C ARG A 58 20.89 8.59 -2.63
N ALA A 59 21.58 8.62 -1.50
CA ALA A 59 21.81 7.40 -0.73
C ALA A 59 20.46 6.88 -0.22
N ILE A 60 20.30 5.56 -0.08
CA ILE A 60 19.02 4.93 0.29
C ILE A 60 18.40 5.55 1.54
N ILE A 61 19.20 5.85 2.56
CA ILE A 61 18.72 6.45 3.82
C ILE A 61 18.19 7.88 3.61
N GLN A 62 18.83 8.64 2.71
CA GLN A 62 18.35 9.97 2.33
C GLN A 62 17.11 9.89 1.43
N TYR A 63 16.96 8.79 0.70
CA TYR A 63 15.82 8.56 -0.17
C TYR A 63 14.57 8.10 0.60
N LEU A 64 14.73 7.37 1.70
CA LEU A 64 13.64 6.80 2.49
C LEU A 64 12.48 7.80 2.82
N PRO A 65 12.73 9.07 3.20
CA PRO A 65 11.67 10.06 3.44
C PRO A 65 10.89 10.48 2.18
N TYR A 66 11.42 10.24 0.98
CA TYR A 66 10.69 10.46 -0.27
C TYR A 66 9.70 9.34 -0.56
N VAL A 67 10.02 8.13 -0.12
CA VAL A 67 9.27 6.93 -0.46
C VAL A 67 7.91 6.90 0.25
N THR A 68 7.85 7.42 1.48
CA THR A 68 6.60 7.62 2.23
C THR A 68 5.60 8.55 1.54
N ARG A 69 5.98 9.18 0.43
CA ARG A 69 5.14 10.09 -0.36
C ARG A 69 4.64 9.45 -1.65
N TRP A 70 5.04 8.22 -1.99
CA TRP A 70 4.50 7.49 -3.13
C TRP A 70 3.04 7.12 -2.83
N ASP A 71 2.86 6.23 -1.86
CA ASP A 71 1.59 5.91 -1.24
C ASP A 71 1.60 6.49 0.18
N TYR A 72 0.81 7.54 0.40
CA TYR A 72 0.69 8.21 1.69
C TYR A 72 -0.29 7.52 2.65
N LEU A 73 -0.93 6.42 2.23
CA LEU A 73 -1.78 5.56 3.07
C LEU A 73 -0.97 4.39 3.63
N ALA A 74 -0.25 3.72 2.75
CA ALA A 74 0.55 2.54 3.05
C ALA A 74 2.04 2.89 3.21
N THR A 75 2.36 3.93 3.98
CA THR A 75 3.73 4.47 4.05
C THR A 75 4.74 3.42 4.53
N MET A 76 4.36 2.59 5.51
CA MET A 76 5.21 1.50 6.02
C MET A 76 5.55 0.46 4.95
N PHE A 77 4.63 0.15 4.03
CA PHE A 77 4.90 -0.79 2.92
C PHE A 77 5.94 -0.25 1.95
N THR A 78 5.83 1.04 1.64
CA THR A 78 6.79 1.71 0.77
C THR A 78 8.17 1.75 1.43
N GLU A 79 8.25 2.04 2.74
CA GLU A 79 9.49 1.96 3.49
C GLU A 79 10.07 0.54 3.49
N ALA A 80 9.24 -0.47 3.76
CA ALA A 80 9.67 -1.87 3.85
C ALA A 80 10.32 -2.33 2.55
N ILE A 81 9.72 -2.06 1.40
CA ILE A 81 10.30 -2.50 0.13
C ILE A 81 11.64 -1.82 -0.19
N THR A 82 11.81 -0.56 0.21
CA THR A 82 13.07 0.17 -0.01
C THR A 82 14.20 -0.28 0.91
N VAL A 83 13.85 -0.89 2.04
CA VAL A 83 14.78 -1.43 3.02
C VAL A 83 15.08 -2.91 2.70
N ASN A 84 14.08 -3.70 2.32
CA ASN A 84 14.21 -5.11 1.97
C ASN A 84 15.12 -5.32 0.74
N GLY A 85 15.08 -4.41 -0.25
CA GLY A 85 15.96 -4.48 -1.42
C GLY A 85 17.46 -4.51 -1.07
N PRO A 86 17.97 -3.46 -0.41
CA PRO A 86 19.35 -3.41 0.08
C PRO A 86 19.69 -4.50 1.10
N GLU A 87 18.75 -4.91 1.97
CA GLU A 87 18.97 -6.01 2.91
C GLU A 87 19.23 -7.34 2.21
N GLN A 88 18.47 -7.64 1.14
CA GLN A 88 18.68 -8.83 0.32
C GLN A 88 19.97 -8.76 -0.51
N LEU A 89 20.29 -7.59 -1.10
CA LEU A 89 21.57 -7.40 -1.79
C LEU A 89 22.77 -7.56 -0.85
N GLY A 90 22.65 -7.07 0.38
CA GLY A 90 23.69 -7.12 1.40
C GLY A 90 23.77 -8.42 2.19
N ASN A 91 22.83 -9.36 1.99
CA ASN A 91 22.63 -10.52 2.85
C ASN A 91 22.59 -10.15 4.35
N ILE A 92 21.94 -9.03 4.68
CA ILE A 92 21.83 -8.55 6.05
C ILE A 92 20.68 -9.28 6.73
N GLN A 93 20.99 -10.02 7.80
CA GLN A 93 19.94 -10.66 8.61
C GLN A 93 19.26 -9.63 9.52
N VAL A 94 17.94 -9.60 9.48
CA VAL A 94 17.12 -8.75 10.35
C VAL A 94 16.86 -9.50 11.67
N PRO A 95 17.03 -8.86 12.84
CA PRO A 95 16.72 -9.50 14.12
C PRO A 95 15.26 -9.94 14.21
N LYS A 96 14.98 -11.07 14.87
CA LYS A 96 13.62 -11.61 14.96
C LYS A 96 12.61 -10.63 15.58
N ARG A 97 13.01 -9.89 16.62
CA ARG A 97 12.19 -8.84 17.23
C ARG A 97 11.83 -7.74 16.24
N ALA A 98 12.81 -7.28 15.45
CA ALA A 98 12.59 -6.26 14.43
C ALA A 98 11.62 -6.76 13.35
N SER A 99 11.78 -8.01 12.91
CA SER A 99 10.87 -8.64 11.95
C SER A 99 9.41 -8.66 12.44
N TYR A 100 9.19 -9.06 13.70
CA TYR A 100 7.84 -9.06 14.30
C TYR A 100 7.22 -7.66 14.36
N ILE A 101 8.00 -6.66 14.79
CA ILE A 101 7.51 -5.27 14.86
C ILE A 101 7.21 -4.75 13.45
N ARG A 102 8.02 -5.10 12.42
CA ARG A 102 7.71 -4.76 11.03
C ARG A 102 6.38 -5.34 10.58
N VAL A 103 6.14 -6.63 10.83
CA VAL A 103 4.86 -7.28 10.51
C VAL A 103 3.68 -6.57 11.17
N ILE A 104 3.77 -6.25 12.47
CA ILE A 104 2.71 -5.53 13.19
C ILE A 104 2.45 -4.16 12.55
N MET A 105 3.51 -3.40 12.26
CA MET A 105 3.38 -2.07 11.64
C MET A 105 2.84 -2.12 10.22
N LEU A 106 3.21 -3.14 9.44
CA LEU A 106 2.70 -3.38 8.09
C LEU A 106 1.22 -3.72 8.12
N GLU A 107 0.78 -4.64 8.99
CA GLU A 107 -0.63 -5.02 9.08
C GLU A 107 -1.51 -3.90 9.66
N LEU A 108 -1.00 -3.09 10.62
CA LEU A 108 -1.68 -1.85 11.04
C LEU A 108 -1.81 -0.86 9.87
N SER A 109 -0.75 -0.71 9.07
CA SER A 109 -0.78 0.15 7.88
C SER A 109 -1.73 -0.40 6.81
N ARG A 110 -1.93 -1.72 6.73
CA ARG A 110 -2.90 -2.36 5.83
C ARG A 110 -4.32 -2.01 6.23
N ILE A 111 -4.65 -2.12 7.52
CA ILE A 111 -5.95 -1.71 8.06
C ILE A 111 -6.18 -0.22 7.80
N ALA A 112 -5.21 0.64 8.09
CA ALA A 112 -5.32 2.09 7.87
C ALA A 112 -5.55 2.45 6.39
N SER A 113 -4.96 1.67 5.47
CA SER A 113 -5.14 1.83 4.03
C SER A 113 -6.54 1.38 3.58
N HIS A 114 -7.00 0.20 3.99
CA HIS A 114 -8.35 -0.28 3.68
C HIS A 114 -9.45 0.61 4.25
N LEU A 115 -9.25 1.19 5.44
CA LEU A 115 -10.16 2.17 6.02
C LEU A 115 -10.26 3.43 5.15
N LEU A 116 -9.13 4.06 4.80
CA LEU A 116 -9.19 5.23 3.91
C LEU A 116 -9.56 4.88 2.47
N TRP A 117 -9.50 3.63 2.05
CA TRP A 117 -10.12 3.24 0.79
C TRP A 117 -11.65 3.23 0.93
N LEU A 118 -12.16 2.59 1.98
CA LEU A 118 -13.59 2.40 2.21
C LEU A 118 -14.33 3.74 2.40
N GLY A 119 -13.75 4.70 3.12
CA GLY A 119 -14.41 5.98 3.39
C GLY A 119 -14.76 6.77 2.11
N PRO A 120 -13.78 7.22 1.33
CA PRO A 120 -13.96 7.86 0.02
C PRO A 120 -14.80 7.02 -0.94
N PHE A 121 -14.59 5.70 -1.01
CA PHE A 121 -15.40 4.82 -1.86
C PHE A 121 -16.91 4.93 -1.52
N MET A 122 -17.25 4.94 -0.23
CA MET A 122 -18.63 5.14 0.21
C MET A 122 -19.12 6.58 -0.06
N ALA A 123 -18.26 7.58 0.13
CA ALA A 123 -18.59 8.97 -0.14
C ALA A 123 -18.87 9.23 -1.64
N ASP A 124 -18.10 8.60 -2.53
CA ASP A 124 -18.25 8.69 -3.98
C ASP A 124 -19.55 8.00 -4.46
N ILE A 125 -20.01 6.96 -3.76
CA ILE A 125 -21.33 6.33 -3.98
C ILE A 125 -22.48 7.17 -3.36
N GLY A 126 -22.16 8.12 -2.47
CA GLY A 126 -23.11 9.06 -1.86
C GLY A 126 -23.39 8.84 -0.38
N ALA A 127 -22.74 7.87 0.27
CA ALA A 127 -22.89 7.60 1.70
C ALA A 127 -21.81 8.32 2.54
N GLN A 128 -22.18 9.45 3.14
CA GLN A 128 -21.24 10.29 3.90
C GLN A 128 -21.03 9.87 5.36
N THR A 129 -22.02 9.28 6.02
CA THR A 129 -21.88 8.94 7.46
C THR A 129 -20.76 7.94 7.76
N PRO A 130 -20.59 6.83 6.99
CA PRO A 130 -19.51 5.88 7.23
C PRO A 130 -18.12 6.52 7.12
N PHE A 131 -17.97 7.56 6.29
CA PHE A 131 -16.72 8.30 6.15
C PHE A 131 -16.24 8.81 7.51
N PHE A 132 -17.10 9.40 8.33
CA PHE A 132 -16.69 9.95 9.63
C PHE A 132 -16.33 8.88 10.65
N TYR A 133 -17.02 7.75 10.65
CA TYR A 133 -16.68 6.64 11.54
C TYR A 133 -15.29 6.12 11.20
N ILE A 134 -15.04 5.81 9.94
CA ILE A 134 -13.76 5.27 9.46
C ILE A 134 -12.56 6.15 9.85
N PHE A 135 -12.72 7.47 9.81
CA PHE A 135 -11.66 8.38 10.26
C PHE A 135 -11.39 8.30 11.77
N ARG A 136 -12.41 8.06 12.60
CA ARG A 136 -12.24 7.81 14.04
C ARG A 136 -11.38 6.57 14.30
N GLU A 137 -11.62 5.44 13.63
CA GLU A 137 -10.78 4.24 13.84
C GLU A 137 -9.36 4.47 13.32
N ARG A 138 -9.23 5.18 12.19
CA ARG A 138 -7.93 5.50 11.61
C ARG A 138 -7.09 6.41 12.52
N GLU A 139 -7.73 7.31 13.25
CA GLU A 139 -7.08 8.16 14.25
C GLU A 139 -6.48 7.35 15.41
N PHE A 140 -7.13 6.27 15.86
CA PHE A 140 -6.54 5.38 16.87
C PHE A 140 -5.26 4.69 16.37
N ILE A 141 -5.22 4.28 15.10
CA ILE A 141 -4.00 3.73 14.49
C ILE A 141 -2.91 4.79 14.42
N TYR A 142 -3.27 6.05 14.11
CA TYR A 142 -2.32 7.15 14.08
C TYR A 142 -1.73 7.49 15.45
N ASP A 143 -2.51 7.38 16.52
CA ASP A 143 -1.97 7.52 17.87
C ASP A 143 -0.97 6.40 18.22
N LEU A 144 -1.17 5.19 17.68
CA LEU A 144 -0.20 4.09 17.83
C LEU A 144 1.09 4.35 17.03
N PHE A 145 0.97 4.87 15.81
CA PHE A 145 2.13 5.24 15.00
C PHE A 145 2.90 6.43 15.57
N GLU A 146 2.18 7.44 16.07
CA GLU A 146 2.79 8.60 16.71
C GLU A 146 3.53 8.19 17.98
N ALA A 147 2.96 7.29 18.79
CA ALA A 147 3.64 6.77 19.97
C ALA A 147 4.94 6.01 19.62
N ALA A 148 4.93 5.22 18.54
CA ALA A 148 6.11 4.43 18.16
C ALA A 148 7.19 5.24 17.42
N THR A 149 6.79 6.20 16.59
CA THR A 149 7.69 6.84 15.60
C THR A 149 7.86 8.34 15.83
N GLY A 150 6.96 8.97 16.58
CA GLY A 150 6.86 10.41 16.76
C GLY A 150 6.22 11.16 15.57
N MET A 151 5.77 10.46 14.52
CA MET A 151 5.10 11.05 13.37
C MET A 151 3.77 10.34 13.08
N ARG A 152 2.81 11.05 12.49
CA ARG A 152 1.45 10.53 12.22
C ARG A 152 1.28 9.85 10.86
N MET A 153 2.13 10.16 9.88
CA MET A 153 2.00 9.63 8.51
C MET A 153 3.35 9.24 7.89
N MET A 154 4.35 10.14 7.94
CA MET A 154 5.66 9.93 7.32
C MET A 154 6.64 9.39 8.36
N HIS A 155 6.59 8.09 8.65
CA HIS A 155 7.19 7.52 9.85
C HIS A 155 8.72 7.40 9.80
N ASN A 156 9.30 7.12 8.64
CA ASN A 156 10.74 6.91 8.45
C ASN A 156 11.32 5.95 9.52
N PHE A 157 10.55 4.89 9.79
CA PHE A 157 10.70 4.01 10.94
C PHE A 157 11.55 2.80 10.59
N PHE A 158 11.36 2.22 9.40
CA PHE A 158 12.18 1.11 8.96
C PHE A 158 13.57 1.58 8.54
N ARG A 159 14.59 0.79 8.88
CA ARG A 159 15.99 1.07 8.55
C ARG A 159 16.64 -0.20 8.03
N ILE A 160 17.66 -0.04 7.20
CA ILE A 160 18.49 -1.16 6.75
C ILE A 160 19.05 -1.88 7.99
N GLY A 161 18.72 -3.16 8.14
CA GLY A 161 19.10 -4.01 9.26
C GLY A 161 18.12 -4.02 10.44
N GLY A 162 16.97 -3.35 10.35
CA GLY A 162 15.94 -3.41 11.40
C GLY A 162 15.06 -2.17 11.47
N ILE A 163 14.99 -1.56 12.65
CA ILE A 163 14.06 -0.46 12.95
C ILE A 163 14.81 0.70 13.60
N ALA A 164 14.31 1.92 13.43
CA ALA A 164 14.91 3.12 14.00
C ALA A 164 14.88 3.17 15.54
N ALA A 165 13.78 2.74 16.16
CA ALA A 165 13.56 2.73 17.60
C ALA A 165 12.65 1.54 18.01
N ASP A 166 12.82 1.05 19.23
CA ASP A 166 11.93 0.02 19.79
C ASP A 166 10.59 0.64 20.26
N LEU A 167 9.60 -0.22 20.49
CA LEU A 167 8.27 0.17 20.96
C LEU A 167 8.33 0.76 22.38
N PRO A 168 7.59 1.84 22.67
CA PRO A 168 7.57 2.42 24.00
C PRO A 168 6.80 1.52 24.99
N TYR A 169 7.04 1.75 26.28
CA TYR A 169 6.36 1.03 27.35
C TYR A 169 4.83 1.24 27.28
N GLY A 170 4.06 0.16 27.43
CA GLY A 170 2.59 0.19 27.36
C GLY A 170 2.01 0.24 25.94
N TRP A 171 2.84 0.23 24.90
CA TRP A 171 2.36 0.23 23.50
C TRP A 171 1.64 -1.06 23.13
N VAL A 172 2.15 -2.20 23.60
CA VAL A 172 1.59 -3.54 23.32
C VAL A 172 0.16 -3.65 23.84
N ASP A 173 -0.07 -3.24 25.10
CA ASP A 173 -1.40 -3.27 25.72
C ASP A 173 -2.40 -2.39 24.95
N LYS A 174 -1.99 -1.17 24.60
CA LYS A 174 -2.82 -0.25 23.79
C LYS A 174 -3.15 -0.82 22.41
N CYS A 175 -2.22 -1.57 21.81
CA CYS A 175 -2.45 -2.21 20.52
C CYS A 175 -3.45 -3.38 20.63
N LEU A 176 -3.39 -4.16 21.72
CA LEU A 176 -4.37 -5.22 22.01
C LEU A 176 -5.78 -4.63 22.21
N ASP A 177 -5.89 -3.56 23.01
CA ASP A 177 -7.18 -2.85 23.23
C ASP A 177 -7.79 -2.38 21.90
N PHE A 178 -6.95 -1.86 21.00
CA PHE A 178 -7.38 -1.47 19.65
C PHE A 178 -7.86 -2.66 18.82
N CYS A 179 -7.19 -3.81 18.87
CA CYS A 179 -7.59 -5.00 18.13
C CYS A 179 -8.99 -5.48 18.53
N ASP A 180 -9.27 -5.52 19.83
CA ASP A 180 -10.58 -5.95 20.36
C ASP A 180 -11.69 -4.97 20.02
N TYR A 181 -11.41 -3.67 20.11
CA TYR A 181 -12.34 -2.63 19.68
C TYR A 181 -12.65 -2.73 18.18
N PHE A 182 -11.61 -2.83 17.34
CA PHE A 182 -11.77 -2.78 15.89
C PHE A 182 -12.52 -4.00 15.33
N LEU A 183 -12.40 -5.19 15.94
CA LEU A 183 -13.21 -6.36 15.58
C LEU A 183 -14.71 -6.10 15.70
N THR A 184 -15.12 -5.36 16.74
CA THR A 184 -16.52 -4.98 16.95
C THR A 184 -17.01 -4.01 15.87
N GLU A 185 -16.19 -3.01 15.54
CA GLU A 185 -16.49 -2.01 14.52
C GLU A 185 -16.61 -2.62 13.11
N VAL A 186 -15.76 -3.60 12.75
CA VAL A 186 -15.87 -4.29 11.45
C VAL A 186 -17.23 -4.98 11.30
N VAL A 187 -17.75 -5.59 12.36
CA VAL A 187 -19.10 -6.21 12.37
C VAL A 187 -20.20 -5.14 12.22
N GLU A 188 -20.01 -3.96 12.81
CA GLU A 188 -20.92 -2.83 12.63
C GLU A 188 -20.91 -2.33 11.18
N TYR A 189 -19.74 -2.19 10.57
CA TYR A 189 -19.61 -1.81 9.16
C TYR A 189 -20.28 -2.81 8.21
N GLN A 190 -20.15 -4.10 8.47
CA GLN A 190 -20.85 -5.13 7.69
C GLN A 190 -22.38 -4.99 7.80
N LYS A 191 -22.89 -4.69 9.00
CA LYS A 191 -24.34 -4.49 9.20
C LYS A 191 -24.85 -3.25 8.48
N LEU A 192 -24.10 -2.15 8.54
CA LEU A 192 -24.50 -0.86 7.98
C LEU A 192 -24.37 -0.82 6.45
N ILE A 193 -23.27 -1.35 5.91
CA ILE A 193 -22.91 -1.21 4.49
C ILE A 193 -23.34 -2.46 3.70
N THR A 194 -22.89 -3.65 4.10
CA THR A 194 -23.05 -4.86 3.29
C THR A 194 -24.50 -5.28 3.13
N ARG A 195 -25.37 -4.99 4.12
CA ARG A 195 -26.81 -5.32 4.06
C ARG A 195 -27.67 -4.24 3.39
N ASN A 196 -27.08 -3.11 3.00
CA ASN A 196 -27.85 -2.01 2.43
C ASN A 196 -28.22 -2.33 0.96
N PRO A 197 -29.52 -2.40 0.60
CA PRO A 197 -29.95 -2.71 -0.76
C PRO A 197 -29.47 -1.69 -1.80
N ILE A 198 -29.38 -0.40 -1.43
CA ILE A 198 -28.92 0.66 -2.35
C ILE A 198 -27.44 0.45 -2.69
N PHE A 199 -26.63 0.02 -1.72
CA PHE A 199 -25.23 -0.25 -1.95
C PHE A 199 -25.03 -1.49 -2.83
N LEU A 200 -25.79 -2.56 -2.58
CA LEU A 200 -25.73 -3.77 -3.40
C LEU A 200 -26.10 -3.48 -4.86
N GLU A 201 -27.19 -2.76 -5.11
CA GLU A 201 -27.63 -2.40 -6.47
C GLU A 201 -26.58 -1.58 -7.25
N ARG A 202 -25.75 -0.79 -6.55
CA ARG A 202 -24.73 0.07 -7.17
C ARG A 202 -23.40 -0.62 -7.44
N VAL A 203 -23.16 -1.78 -6.83
CA VAL A 203 -21.83 -2.41 -6.76
C VAL A 203 -21.85 -3.83 -7.31
N GLU A 204 -22.98 -4.54 -7.16
CA GLU A 204 -23.17 -5.89 -7.69
C GLU A 204 -23.20 -5.86 -9.23
N GLY A 205 -22.39 -6.72 -9.85
CA GLY A 205 -22.31 -6.82 -11.32
C GLY A 205 -21.60 -5.65 -12.02
N VAL A 206 -21.05 -4.68 -11.28
CA VAL A 206 -20.32 -3.54 -11.85
C VAL A 206 -18.82 -3.85 -11.94
N GLY A 207 -18.25 -3.67 -13.14
CA GLY A 207 -16.82 -3.78 -13.39
C GLY A 207 -16.28 -5.21 -13.26
N ILE A 208 -16.98 -6.20 -13.80
CA ILE A 208 -16.60 -7.62 -13.74
C ILE A 208 -15.27 -7.85 -14.45
N ILE A 209 -14.38 -8.61 -13.80
CA ILE A 209 -13.09 -9.04 -14.36
C ILE A 209 -13.02 -10.58 -14.36
N GLY A 210 -12.68 -11.17 -15.50
CA GLY A 210 -12.37 -12.60 -15.57
C GLY A 210 -10.98 -12.92 -15.00
N GLY A 211 -10.79 -14.11 -14.43
CA GLY A 211 -9.49 -14.52 -13.89
C GLY A 211 -8.35 -14.52 -14.93
N GLU A 212 -8.61 -15.00 -16.15
CA GLU A 212 -7.62 -14.98 -17.24
C GLU A 212 -7.28 -13.54 -17.68
N GLU A 213 -8.28 -12.66 -17.74
CA GLU A 213 -8.08 -11.24 -18.05
C GLU A 213 -7.24 -10.56 -16.96
N ALA A 214 -7.53 -10.84 -15.69
CA ALA A 214 -6.76 -10.29 -14.57
C ALA A 214 -5.27 -10.66 -14.67
N ILE A 215 -4.95 -11.90 -15.05
CA ILE A 215 -3.57 -12.36 -15.27
C ILE A 215 -2.94 -11.66 -16.48
N ASN A 216 -3.66 -11.59 -17.60
CA ASN A 216 -3.14 -10.98 -18.83
C ASN A 216 -2.83 -9.48 -18.68
N TRP A 217 -3.64 -8.75 -17.90
CA TRP A 217 -3.39 -7.35 -17.54
C TRP A 217 -2.36 -7.19 -16.41
N GLY A 218 -1.94 -8.27 -15.77
CA GLY A 218 -0.97 -8.26 -14.68
C GLY A 218 -1.51 -7.67 -13.36
N LEU A 219 -2.83 -7.70 -13.16
CA LEU A 219 -3.49 -7.20 -11.96
C LEU A 219 -2.99 -7.92 -10.71
N SER A 220 -2.97 -7.23 -9.58
CA SER A 220 -2.48 -7.78 -8.31
C SER A 220 -3.32 -7.38 -7.11
N GLY A 221 -3.13 -8.06 -5.97
CA GLY A 221 -3.82 -7.77 -4.72
C GLY A 221 -5.32 -8.09 -4.73
N PRO A 222 -6.16 -7.23 -4.13
CA PRO A 222 -7.60 -7.44 -4.07
C PRO A 222 -8.26 -7.61 -5.44
N MET A 223 -7.74 -6.98 -6.50
CA MET A 223 -8.26 -7.10 -7.87
C MET A 223 -8.15 -8.54 -8.40
N LEU A 224 -6.99 -9.17 -8.16
CA LEU A 224 -6.71 -10.54 -8.59
C LEU A 224 -7.49 -11.55 -7.73
N ARG A 225 -7.49 -11.34 -6.40
CA ARG A 225 -8.19 -12.21 -5.44
C ARG A 225 -9.71 -12.18 -5.58
N ALA A 226 -10.28 -11.04 -5.97
CA ALA A 226 -11.71 -10.93 -6.26
C ALA A 226 -12.13 -11.67 -7.54
N SER A 227 -11.18 -11.96 -8.44
CA SER A 227 -11.41 -12.60 -9.74
C SER A 227 -11.22 -14.13 -9.70
N GLY A 228 -11.18 -14.74 -8.52
CA GLY A 228 -11.12 -16.18 -8.32
C GLY A 228 -9.71 -16.78 -8.19
N ILE A 229 -8.66 -15.96 -8.09
CA ILE A 229 -7.27 -16.44 -8.04
C ILE A 229 -6.71 -16.22 -6.63
N PRO A 230 -6.48 -17.30 -5.84
CA PRO A 230 -5.94 -17.20 -4.48
C PRO A 230 -4.42 -16.97 -4.50
N TRP A 231 -4.01 -15.76 -4.88
CA TRP A 231 -2.60 -15.35 -4.95
C TRP A 231 -2.30 -14.25 -3.93
N ASP A 232 -1.27 -14.46 -3.11
CA ASP A 232 -0.81 -13.50 -2.10
C ASP A 232 0.70 -13.67 -1.86
N LEU A 233 1.49 -12.60 -2.03
CA LEU A 233 2.94 -12.68 -1.91
C LEU A 233 3.41 -13.01 -0.48
N ARG A 234 2.59 -12.77 0.55
CA ARG A 234 2.94 -13.10 1.94
C ARG A 234 3.12 -14.61 2.14
N LYS A 235 2.34 -15.46 1.46
CA LYS A 235 2.50 -16.93 1.50
C LYS A 235 3.51 -17.47 0.48
N VAL A 236 3.67 -16.78 -0.65
CA VAL A 236 4.54 -17.22 -1.74
C VAL A 236 6.00 -16.89 -1.43
N ASP A 237 6.30 -15.62 -1.15
CA ASP A 237 7.68 -15.15 -0.96
C ASP A 237 8.12 -15.19 0.51
N ARG A 238 7.16 -15.27 1.44
CA ARG A 238 7.43 -15.54 2.87
C ARG A 238 8.43 -14.57 3.49
N TYR A 239 8.31 -13.29 3.12
CA TYR A 239 9.22 -12.26 3.59
C TYR A 239 9.00 -11.95 5.08
N GLU A 240 10.01 -11.38 5.74
CA GLU A 240 10.03 -11.07 7.17
C GLU A 240 9.76 -12.30 8.06
N SER A 241 8.52 -12.48 8.54
CA SER A 241 8.14 -13.61 9.40
C SER A 241 6.66 -14.01 9.23
N TYR A 242 6.06 -13.76 8.05
CA TYR A 242 4.67 -14.16 7.78
C TYR A 242 4.43 -15.68 7.85
N ASP A 243 5.48 -16.49 7.79
CA ASP A 243 5.46 -17.96 7.92
C ASP A 243 5.08 -18.46 9.31
N GLU A 244 5.31 -17.66 10.36
CA GLU A 244 5.08 -18.10 11.75
C GLU A 244 3.63 -17.88 12.21
N PHE A 245 2.79 -17.23 11.39
CA PHE A 245 1.42 -16.86 11.74
C PHE A 245 0.39 -17.68 10.97
N GLU A 246 -0.70 -18.04 11.63
CA GLU A 246 -1.81 -18.77 11.05
C GLU A 246 -2.88 -17.80 10.53
N TRP A 247 -3.06 -17.75 9.21
CA TRP A 247 -4.06 -16.90 8.54
C TRP A 247 -4.46 -17.48 7.17
N GLU A 248 -5.61 -17.02 6.65
CA GLU A 248 -6.18 -17.50 5.39
C GLU A 248 -6.23 -16.42 4.30
N ILE A 249 -5.93 -16.82 3.05
CA ILE A 249 -6.05 -15.92 1.90
C ILE A 249 -7.53 -15.77 1.56
N GLN A 250 -8.02 -14.54 1.65
CA GLN A 250 -9.40 -14.19 1.31
C GLN A 250 -9.52 -13.99 -0.20
N TRP A 251 -10.44 -14.71 -0.83
CA TRP A 251 -10.69 -14.62 -2.27
C TRP A 251 -12.20 -14.74 -2.55
N GLN A 252 -12.62 -14.26 -3.71
CA GLN A 252 -14.00 -14.31 -4.19
C GLN A 252 -13.99 -14.70 -5.67
N LYS A 253 -15.12 -15.18 -6.21
CA LYS A 253 -15.19 -15.73 -7.58
C LYS A 253 -15.83 -14.77 -8.59
N GLN A 254 -16.63 -13.83 -8.12
CA GLN A 254 -17.54 -13.03 -8.94
C GLN A 254 -16.81 -11.96 -9.76
N GLY A 255 -15.63 -11.51 -9.35
CA GLY A 255 -14.83 -10.52 -10.07
C GLY A 255 -15.40 -9.09 -10.09
N ASP A 256 -16.53 -8.88 -9.43
CA ASP A 256 -17.26 -7.60 -9.39
C ASP A 256 -16.71 -6.66 -8.29
N SER A 257 -17.21 -5.43 -8.31
CA SER A 257 -16.83 -4.43 -7.31
C SER A 257 -17.23 -4.87 -5.89
N LEU A 258 -18.27 -5.71 -5.74
CA LEU A 258 -18.73 -6.23 -4.46
C LEU A 258 -17.75 -7.27 -3.92
N ALA A 259 -17.29 -8.20 -4.76
CA ALA A 259 -16.24 -9.16 -4.42
C ALA A 259 -14.98 -8.46 -3.92
N ARG A 260 -14.54 -7.37 -4.57
CA ARG A 260 -13.38 -6.57 -4.12
C ARG A 260 -13.60 -5.94 -2.75
N TYR A 261 -14.81 -5.45 -2.50
CA TYR A 261 -15.19 -4.91 -1.20
C TYR A 261 -15.17 -5.98 -0.10
N LEU A 262 -15.74 -7.16 -0.36
CA LEU A 262 -15.76 -8.28 0.59
C LEU A 262 -14.35 -8.80 0.90
N VAL A 263 -13.49 -8.88 -0.12
CA VAL A 263 -12.08 -9.27 0.05
C VAL A 263 -11.36 -8.30 0.98
N ARG A 264 -11.47 -6.99 0.78
CA ARG A 264 -10.83 -5.98 1.65
C ARG A 264 -11.36 -5.97 3.08
N LEU A 265 -12.68 -6.16 3.27
CA LEU A 265 -13.25 -6.31 4.62
C LEU A 265 -12.69 -7.54 5.34
N SER A 266 -12.61 -8.66 4.62
CA SER A 266 -12.12 -9.92 5.18
C SER A 266 -10.62 -9.84 5.46
N GLU A 267 -9.85 -9.15 4.62
CA GLU A 267 -8.44 -8.84 4.86
C GLU A 267 -8.24 -8.04 6.14
N MET A 268 -9.08 -7.05 6.44
CA MET A 268 -8.99 -6.33 7.72
C MET A 268 -9.14 -7.26 8.92
N THR A 269 -10.06 -8.24 8.85
CA THR A 269 -10.23 -9.22 9.95
C THR A 269 -9.03 -10.17 10.08
N GLU A 270 -8.45 -10.60 8.95
CA GLU A 270 -7.25 -11.45 8.96
C GLU A 270 -6.00 -10.68 9.44
N SER A 271 -5.87 -9.40 9.08
CA SER A 271 -4.79 -8.53 9.58
C SER A 271 -4.81 -8.41 11.10
N ILE A 272 -5.99 -8.28 11.71
CA ILE A 272 -6.11 -8.22 13.17
C ILE A 272 -5.65 -9.55 13.81
N LYS A 273 -6.03 -10.69 13.23
CA LYS A 273 -5.59 -12.00 13.72
C LYS A 273 -4.07 -12.13 13.69
N ILE A 274 -3.44 -11.68 12.60
CA ILE A 274 -1.97 -11.66 12.48
C ILE A 274 -1.36 -10.75 13.55
N ILE A 275 -1.92 -9.57 13.79
CA ILE A 275 -1.43 -8.63 14.81
C ILE A 275 -1.53 -9.25 16.21
N GLN A 276 -2.67 -9.85 16.57
CA GLN A 276 -2.86 -10.50 17.87
C GLN A 276 -1.82 -11.61 18.10
N GLN A 277 -1.63 -12.50 17.11
CA GLN A 277 -0.62 -13.56 17.18
C GLN A 277 0.82 -12.99 17.28
N ALA A 278 1.12 -11.93 16.55
CA ALA A 278 2.43 -11.28 16.57
C ALA A 278 2.72 -10.57 17.90
N LEU A 279 1.70 -10.00 18.57
CA LEU A 279 1.83 -9.38 19.88
C LEU A 279 2.06 -10.43 20.98
N GLU A 280 1.34 -11.56 20.94
CA GLU A 280 1.54 -12.67 21.87
C GLU A 280 2.90 -13.34 21.70
N GLY A 281 3.37 -13.48 20.46
CA GLY A 281 4.64 -14.10 20.11
C GLY A 281 5.87 -13.18 20.17
N LEU A 282 5.72 -11.92 20.58
CA LEU A 282 6.77 -10.90 20.43
C LEU A 282 8.05 -11.29 21.21
N PRO A 283 9.17 -11.59 20.52
CA PRO A 283 10.38 -12.00 21.21
C PRO A 283 11.11 -10.79 21.81
N GLY A 284 11.77 -11.01 22.94
CA GLY A 284 12.81 -10.10 23.42
C GLY A 284 14.02 -10.11 22.49
N GLY A 285 14.83 -9.04 22.52
CA GLY A 285 16.07 -8.98 21.74
C GLY A 285 16.39 -7.60 21.19
N PRO A 286 17.46 -7.47 20.37
CA PRO A 286 17.80 -6.23 19.70
C PRO A 286 16.79 -5.89 18.59
N TYR A 287 16.47 -4.61 18.42
CA TYR A 287 15.58 -4.10 17.37
C TYR A 287 16.33 -3.68 16.08
N GLU A 288 17.66 -3.70 16.09
CA GLU A 288 18.53 -3.36 14.96
C GLU A 288 19.71 -4.33 14.90
N ASN A 289 20.11 -4.72 13.68
CA ASN A 289 21.33 -5.46 13.45
C ASN A 289 22.55 -4.53 13.62
N LEU A 290 23.16 -4.59 14.79
CA LEU A 290 24.35 -3.80 15.14
C LEU A 290 25.56 -4.09 14.23
N GLU A 291 25.62 -5.28 13.62
CA GLU A 291 26.75 -5.71 12.79
C GLU A 291 26.68 -5.12 11.38
N SER A 292 25.46 -4.90 10.85
CA SER A 292 25.24 -4.25 9.55
C SER A 292 25.67 -2.78 9.50
N ARG A 293 25.82 -2.14 10.65
CA ARG A 293 26.29 -0.75 10.74
C ARG A 293 27.81 -0.60 10.72
N GLY A 294 28.56 -1.71 10.65
CA GLY A 294 30.01 -1.65 10.75
C GLY A 294 30.50 -1.04 12.07
N PHE A 295 29.68 -1.10 13.14
CA PHE A 295 30.21 -0.87 14.47
C PHE A 295 31.07 -2.09 14.79
N ASP A 296 32.37 -1.92 14.58
CA ASP A 296 33.38 -2.79 15.15
C ASP A 296 33.10 -2.83 16.66
N LYS A 297 32.42 -3.88 17.15
CA LYS A 297 32.23 -4.19 18.58
C LYS A 297 33.58 -4.24 19.34
N LYS A 298 34.70 -4.18 18.62
CA LYS A 298 36.07 -4.23 19.14
C LYS A 298 36.55 -2.96 19.82
N ARG A 299 35.90 -1.80 19.65
CA ARG A 299 36.32 -0.58 20.36
C ARG A 299 35.38 -0.29 21.51
N ASN A 300 35.80 -0.68 22.71
CA ASN A 300 35.42 0.00 23.96
C ASN A 300 36.47 1.09 24.23
N PRO A 301 36.39 2.29 23.64
CA PRO A 301 37.29 3.36 24.04
C PRO A 301 36.90 3.85 25.43
N GLU A 302 37.90 4.32 26.17
CA GLU A 302 37.67 4.99 27.44
C GLU A 302 36.75 6.21 27.24
N TRP A 303 35.90 6.51 28.23
CA TRP A 303 34.83 7.53 28.17
C TRP A 303 35.31 8.94 27.77
N ASN A 304 36.62 9.21 27.82
CA ASN A 304 37.23 10.51 27.52
C ASN A 304 38.17 10.52 26.31
N ASP A 305 38.25 9.45 25.52
CA ASP A 305 39.12 9.44 24.35
C ASP A 305 38.56 10.30 23.20
N PHE A 306 39.44 10.85 22.37
CA PHE A 306 39.08 11.67 21.21
C PHE A 306 38.14 10.90 20.26
N GLU A 307 38.33 9.58 20.12
CA GLU A 307 37.48 8.70 19.33
C GLU A 307 36.05 8.55 19.90
N TYR A 308 35.86 8.67 21.22
CA TYR A 308 34.53 8.59 21.86
C TYR A 308 33.60 9.72 21.38
N ARG A 309 34.15 10.92 21.09
CA ARG A 309 33.41 12.03 20.48
C ARG A 309 32.89 11.72 19.07
N PHE A 310 33.56 10.84 18.32
CA PHE A 310 33.14 10.44 16.98
C PHE A 310 32.17 9.26 17.00
N ILE A 311 32.24 8.38 18.00
CA ILE A 311 31.26 7.29 18.21
C ILE A 311 29.87 7.84 18.52
N SER A 312 29.78 8.95 19.25
CA SER A 312 28.50 9.59 19.59
C SER A 312 27.77 10.20 18.37
N LYS A 313 28.50 10.50 17.28
CA LYS A 313 27.87 10.82 16.00
C LYS A 313 27.48 9.53 15.31
N LYS A 314 26.20 9.15 15.40
CA LYS A 314 25.59 8.12 14.54
C LYS A 314 25.98 8.43 13.08
N THR A 315 26.97 7.72 12.56
CA THR A 315 27.42 7.89 11.17
C THR A 315 26.27 7.44 10.30
N SER A 316 25.92 8.20 9.26
CA SER A 316 24.90 7.74 8.31
C SER A 316 25.38 6.42 7.73
N PRO A 317 24.61 5.31 7.84
CA PRO A 317 24.99 4.04 7.23
C PRO A 317 24.95 4.20 5.71
N THR A 318 26.03 4.67 5.11
CA THR A 318 26.17 4.68 3.65
C THR A 318 26.51 3.24 3.27
N PHE A 319 25.49 2.49 2.88
CA PHE A 319 25.63 1.12 2.43
C PHE A 319 26.12 1.11 0.99
N GLU A 320 27.28 0.51 0.73
CA GLU A 320 27.77 0.30 -0.63
C GLU A 320 27.00 -0.86 -1.27
N LEU A 321 26.28 -0.57 -2.35
CA LEU A 321 25.47 -1.56 -3.04
C LEU A 321 26.36 -2.47 -3.90
N SER A 322 26.32 -3.78 -3.68
CA SER A 322 26.97 -4.75 -4.55
C SER A 322 26.50 -4.60 -6.00
N LYS A 323 27.39 -4.86 -6.97
CA LYS A 323 27.07 -4.80 -8.40
C LYS A 323 26.21 -5.99 -8.83
N GLN A 324 24.91 -5.91 -8.56
CA GLN A 324 23.91 -6.93 -8.85
C GLN A 324 22.59 -6.26 -9.23
N GLU A 325 21.79 -6.99 -10.01
CA GLU A 325 20.40 -6.63 -10.33
C GLU A 325 19.48 -7.44 -9.43
N LEU A 326 18.53 -6.79 -8.77
CA LEU A 326 17.58 -7.46 -7.89
C LEU A 326 16.17 -6.89 -8.11
N TYR A 327 15.19 -7.78 -8.17
CA TYR A 327 13.78 -7.44 -8.09
C TYR A 327 13.21 -7.92 -6.76
N VAL A 328 12.75 -6.98 -5.93
CA VAL A 328 12.10 -7.28 -4.66
C VAL A 328 10.64 -6.87 -4.75
N ARG A 329 9.76 -7.64 -4.12
CA ARG A 329 8.33 -7.38 -4.09
C ARG A 329 7.74 -7.62 -2.71
N VAL A 330 6.67 -6.91 -2.40
CA VAL A 330 5.93 -6.94 -1.13
C VAL A 330 4.44 -6.83 -1.45
N GLU A 331 3.60 -7.55 -0.70
CA GLU A 331 2.14 -7.44 -0.83
C GLU A 331 1.64 -6.17 -0.12
N ALA A 332 1.58 -5.05 -0.85
CA ALA A 332 0.92 -3.84 -0.36
C ALA A 332 -0.60 -4.03 -0.31
N PRO A 333 -1.36 -3.17 0.40
CA PRO A 333 -2.82 -3.30 0.50
C PRO A 333 -3.54 -3.21 -0.86
N LYS A 334 -2.89 -2.59 -1.83
CA LYS A 334 -3.38 -2.43 -3.21
C LYS A 334 -2.95 -3.56 -4.15
N GLY A 335 -1.94 -4.34 -3.76
CA GLY A 335 -1.36 -5.44 -4.54
C GLY A 335 0.16 -5.47 -4.51
N GLU A 336 0.76 -6.05 -5.56
CA GLU A 336 2.21 -6.26 -5.64
C GLU A 336 2.92 -4.93 -5.86
N LEU A 337 3.56 -4.43 -4.80
CA LEU A 337 4.54 -3.36 -4.86
C LEU A 337 5.90 -3.99 -5.12
N GLY A 338 6.58 -3.55 -6.17
CA GLY A 338 7.87 -4.08 -6.60
C GLY A 338 8.92 -2.99 -6.79
N ILE A 339 10.19 -3.32 -6.60
CA ILE A 339 11.32 -2.46 -6.93
C ILE A 339 12.38 -3.29 -7.65
N PHE A 340 12.77 -2.82 -8.82
CA PHE A 340 13.92 -3.29 -9.56
C PHE A 340 15.10 -2.35 -9.34
N LEU A 341 16.14 -2.88 -8.71
CA LEU A 341 17.32 -2.16 -8.25
C LEU A 341 18.56 -2.70 -8.97
N ILE A 342 19.40 -1.80 -9.46
CA ILE A 342 20.75 -2.12 -9.97
C ILE A 342 21.78 -1.41 -9.09
N GLY A 343 22.65 -2.18 -8.44
CA GLY A 343 23.82 -1.64 -7.72
C GLY A 343 25.04 -1.48 -8.63
N ASP A 344 25.91 -0.51 -8.31
CA ASP A 344 27.18 -0.28 -9.03
C ASP A 344 28.34 0.03 -8.07
N GLN A 345 28.47 -0.73 -6.98
CA GLN A 345 29.55 -0.57 -5.97
C GLN A 345 29.68 0.86 -5.42
N SER A 346 28.59 1.63 -5.48
CA SER A 346 28.53 2.99 -4.99
C SER A 346 27.44 3.09 -3.92
N GLY A 347 27.47 4.17 -3.13
CA GLY A 347 26.41 4.47 -2.17
C GLY A 347 25.07 4.89 -2.83
N PHE A 348 25.05 5.01 -4.15
CA PHE A 348 23.89 5.40 -4.95
C PHE A 348 23.43 4.23 -5.83
N PRO A 349 22.11 3.99 -5.95
CA PRO A 349 21.61 3.00 -6.89
C PRO A 349 21.83 3.50 -8.31
N TRP A 350 22.35 2.65 -9.20
CA TRP A 350 22.52 3.00 -10.62
C TRP A 350 21.17 3.18 -11.31
N ARG A 351 20.24 2.28 -11.02
CA ARG A 351 18.86 2.34 -11.49
C ARG A 351 17.91 1.91 -10.39
N TRP A 352 16.82 2.68 -10.26
CA TRP A 352 15.74 2.40 -9.33
C TRP A 352 14.41 2.47 -10.07
N LYS A 353 13.87 1.32 -10.47
CA LYS A 353 12.59 1.23 -11.15
C LYS A 353 11.54 0.70 -10.21
N ILE A 354 10.47 1.47 -10.03
CA ILE A 354 9.36 1.08 -9.15
C ILE A 354 8.35 0.28 -9.99
N ARG A 355 7.62 -0.65 -9.39
CA ARG A 355 6.44 -1.31 -9.95
C ARG A 355 5.28 -1.08 -8.97
N PRO A 356 4.43 -0.08 -9.20
CA PRO A 356 3.32 0.24 -8.32
C PRO A 356 2.07 -0.56 -8.69
N PRO A 357 1.39 -1.18 -7.72
CA PRO A 357 0.11 -1.82 -7.97
C PRO A 357 -0.93 -0.85 -8.54
N GLY A 358 -0.95 0.41 -8.08
CA GLY A 358 -1.95 1.40 -8.52
C GLY A 358 -1.90 1.69 -10.02
N PHE A 359 -0.70 1.77 -10.61
CA PHE A 359 -0.53 2.04 -12.04
C PHE A 359 -1.02 0.87 -12.91
N ILE A 360 -0.70 -0.36 -12.49
CA ILE A 360 -1.07 -1.57 -13.23
C ILE A 360 -2.57 -1.82 -13.11
N ASN A 361 -3.13 -1.65 -11.91
CA ASN A 361 -4.55 -1.82 -11.68
C ASN A 361 -5.39 -0.74 -12.39
N LEU A 362 -4.84 0.45 -12.66
CA LEU A 362 -5.52 1.50 -13.42
C LEU A 362 -5.56 1.23 -14.94
N GLN A 363 -4.64 0.41 -15.46
CA GLN A 363 -4.53 0.14 -16.89
C GLN A 363 -5.78 -0.50 -17.49
N ILE A 364 -6.52 -1.30 -16.70
CA ILE A 364 -7.74 -1.98 -17.14
C ILE A 364 -8.97 -1.05 -17.15
N LEU A 365 -8.89 0.15 -16.57
CA LEU A 365 -10.02 1.07 -16.44
C LEU A 365 -10.78 1.33 -17.76
N PRO A 366 -10.12 1.60 -18.90
CA PRO A 366 -10.82 1.84 -20.16
C PRO A 366 -11.67 0.65 -20.61
N GLU A 367 -11.26 -0.59 -20.30
CA GLU A 367 -12.03 -1.78 -20.66
C GLU A 367 -13.22 -1.99 -19.72
N LEU A 368 -13.04 -1.73 -18.43
CA LEU A 368 -14.12 -1.87 -17.44
C LEU A 368 -15.24 -0.86 -17.61
N VAL A 369 -14.89 0.34 -18.07
CA VAL A 369 -15.85 1.46 -18.20
C VAL A 369 -16.65 1.36 -19.50
N LYS A 370 -16.20 0.60 -20.50
CA LYS A 370 -16.93 0.45 -21.78
C LYS A 370 -18.33 -0.11 -21.55
N ARG A 371 -19.32 0.55 -22.14
CA ARG A 371 -20.75 0.21 -22.09
C ARG A 371 -21.38 0.32 -20.70
N MET A 372 -20.67 0.90 -19.73
CA MET A 372 -21.23 1.23 -18.41
C MET A 372 -21.83 2.63 -18.43
N LYS A 373 -22.62 2.96 -17.40
CA LYS A 373 -23.16 4.31 -17.24
C LYS A 373 -22.08 5.24 -16.69
N LEU A 374 -22.22 6.54 -16.95
CA LEU A 374 -21.33 7.56 -16.38
C LEU A 374 -21.22 7.48 -14.84
N ALA A 375 -22.31 7.12 -14.15
CA ALA A 375 -22.33 6.97 -12.70
C ALA A 375 -21.52 5.77 -12.18
N ASP A 376 -21.35 4.73 -13.00
CA ASP A 376 -20.63 3.51 -12.63
C ASP A 376 -19.12 3.69 -12.69
N ILE A 377 -18.65 4.72 -13.43
CA ILE A 377 -17.22 5.09 -13.46
C ILE A 377 -16.69 5.30 -12.04
N MET A 378 -17.47 5.94 -11.16
CA MET A 378 -17.06 6.20 -9.78
C MET A 378 -17.00 4.94 -8.94
N THR A 379 -17.97 4.05 -9.11
CA THR A 379 -17.93 2.73 -8.47
C THR A 379 -16.70 1.95 -8.91
N ILE A 380 -16.39 1.93 -10.21
CA ILE A 380 -15.25 1.20 -10.77
C ILE A 380 -13.93 1.81 -10.26
N LEU A 381 -13.75 3.13 -10.41
CA LEU A 381 -12.55 3.84 -9.93
C LEU A 381 -12.33 3.63 -8.43
N GLY A 382 -13.38 3.83 -7.65
CA GLY A 382 -13.35 3.62 -6.22
C GLY A 382 -13.00 2.17 -5.88
N SER A 383 -13.56 1.18 -6.59
CA SER A 383 -13.25 -0.24 -6.35
C SER A 383 -11.79 -0.62 -6.60
N ILE A 384 -11.08 0.07 -7.49
CA ILE A 384 -9.68 -0.21 -7.86
C ILE A 384 -8.72 0.26 -6.75
N ASP A 385 -9.11 1.27 -5.97
CA ASP A 385 -8.31 1.89 -4.91
C ASP A 385 -7.02 2.58 -5.43
N ILE A 386 -7.19 3.71 -6.12
CA ILE A 386 -6.08 4.42 -6.75
C ILE A 386 -5.58 5.60 -5.90
N ILE A 387 -4.25 5.78 -5.94
CA ILE A 387 -3.57 6.97 -5.42
C ILE A 387 -2.65 7.51 -6.50
N MET A 388 -2.89 8.74 -6.92
CA MET A 388 -2.13 9.37 -8.01
C MET A 388 -0.64 9.53 -7.69
N GLY A 389 -0.27 9.65 -6.40
CA GLY A 389 1.14 9.76 -5.99
C GLY A 389 1.98 8.54 -6.34
N GLU A 390 1.35 7.36 -6.35
CA GLU A 390 1.97 6.08 -6.65
C GLU A 390 1.92 5.78 -8.17
N VAL A 391 0.85 6.23 -8.82
CA VAL A 391 0.65 6.08 -10.27
C VAL A 391 1.67 6.93 -11.05
N ASP A 392 1.86 8.19 -10.65
CA ASP A 392 2.59 9.19 -11.44
C ASP A 392 4.11 9.29 -11.17
N ARG A 393 4.66 8.56 -10.18
CA ARG A 393 6.11 8.44 -9.80
C ARG A 393 7.12 9.45 -10.37
#